data_AF-A0A959HIF6-F1
#
_entry.id   AF-A0A959HIF6-F1
#
_cell.length_a   1.000
_cell.length_b   1.000
_cell.length_c   1.000
_cell.angle_alpha   90.00
_cell.angle_beta   90.00
_cell.angle_gamma   90.00
#
_symmetry.space_group_name_H-M   'P 1'
#
loop_
_entity.id
_entity.type
_entity.pdbx_description
1 polymer ?
#
loop_
_entity_poly.entity_id
_entity_poly.type
_entity_poly.pdbx_seq_one_letter_code
_entity_poly.pdbx_strand_id
1 'polypeptide(L)'
;MVNPVPTSSPTSIPPKPYIWIGVLFLLAGLLFLAKRNSESPVVYDRDGNIVLAPHRKEKLDRKLNELEEAEQYALFATENGFYPCFSCPDSEVIYLNKG
;
A
#
# COMPACT_ATOMS: atom_id res chain seq x y z
N MET A 1 23.21 73.10 9.96
CA MET A 1 21.88 72.44 9.97
C MET A 1 22.11 70.99 9.57
N VAL A 2 21.96 70.06 10.52
CA VAL A 2 22.16 68.61 10.30
C VAL A 2 20.77 68.01 10.12
N ASN A 3 20.50 67.38 8.96
CA ASN A 3 19.25 66.68 8.72
C ASN A 3 19.27 65.30 9.43
N PRO A 4 18.17 64.86 10.05
CA PRO A 4 18.12 63.55 10.69
C PRO A 4 18.05 62.42 9.66
N VAL A 5 18.81 61.35 9.90
CA VAL A 5 18.78 60.09 9.15
C VAL A 5 17.50 59.32 9.49
N PRO A 6 16.72 58.83 8.52
CA PRO A 6 15.55 58.03 8.81
C PRO A 6 15.97 56.62 9.26
N THR A 7 15.71 56.30 10.53
CA THR A 7 15.83 54.95 11.09
C THR A 7 14.76 54.05 10.47
N SER A 8 15.13 53.20 9.51
CA SER A 8 14.25 52.13 9.02
C SER A 8 14.24 50.97 10.02
N SER A 9 13.15 50.86 10.78
CA SER A 9 12.83 49.68 11.59
C SER A 9 12.58 48.46 10.69
N PRO A 10 13.09 47.26 11.02
CA PRO A 10 12.86 46.07 10.20
C PRO A 10 11.39 45.65 10.30
N THR A 11 10.64 45.80 9.21
CA THR A 11 9.26 45.35 9.08
C THR A 11 9.21 43.83 9.13
N SER A 12 8.80 43.25 10.26
CA SER A 12 8.48 41.82 10.36
C SER A 12 7.17 41.56 9.59
N ILE A 13 7.25 40.94 8.41
CA ILE A 13 6.07 40.55 7.64
C ILE A 13 5.41 39.37 8.37
N PRO A 14 4.18 39.51 8.89
CA PRO A 14 3.49 38.39 9.53
C PRO A 14 3.23 37.31 8.48
N PRO A 15 3.56 36.04 8.76
CA PRO A 15 3.31 34.96 7.81
C PRO A 15 1.82 34.88 7.52
N LYS A 16 1.48 34.81 6.22
CA LYS A 16 0.09 34.81 5.78
C LYS A 16 -0.63 33.55 6.29
N PRO A 17 -1.87 33.65 6.77
CA PRO A 17 -2.55 32.57 7.51
C PRO A 17 -2.77 31.30 6.67
N TYR A 18 -2.86 31.41 5.34
CA TYR A 18 -2.98 30.26 4.46
C TYR A 18 -1.74 29.36 4.43
N ILE A 19 -0.56 29.88 4.79
CA ILE A 19 0.66 29.07 4.87
C ILE A 19 0.54 28.07 6.01
N TRP A 20 0.04 28.52 7.17
CA TRP A 20 -0.19 27.66 8.33
C TRP A 20 -1.27 26.61 8.07
N ILE A 21 -2.32 26.97 7.33
CA ILE A 21 -3.35 26.02 6.88
C ILE A 21 -2.73 24.96 5.97
N GLY A 22 -1.88 25.36 5.01
CA GLY A 22 -1.15 24.44 4.15
C GLY A 22 -0.24 23.49 4.92
N VAL A 23 0.51 23.99 5.90
CA VAL A 23 1.38 23.15 6.77
C VAL A 23 0.54 22.17 7.59
N LEU A 24 -0.61 22.60 8.12
CA LEU A 24 -1.51 21.71 8.86
C LEU A 24 -2.00 20.54 8.00
N PHE A 25 -2.43 20.81 6.77
CA PHE A 25 -2.88 19.75 5.84
C PHE A 25 -1.73 18.82 5.43
N LEU A 26 -0.53 19.36 5.23
CA LEU A 26 0.65 18.56 4.89
C LEU A 26 1.03 17.63 6.05
N LEU A 27 1.02 18.15 7.28
CA LEU A 27 1.28 17.36 8.49
C LEU A 27 0.20 16.29 8.72
N ALA A 28 -1.07 16.63 8.54
CA ALA A 28 -2.18 15.69 8.64
C ALA A 28 -2.10 14.59 7.56
N GLY A 29 -1.74 14.95 6.32
CA GLY A 29 -1.54 14.01 5.23
C GLY A 29 -0.40 13.02 5.49
N LEU A 30 0.74 13.51 6.00
CA LEU A 30 1.88 12.66 6.39
C LEU A 30 1.50 11.69 7.51
N LEU A 31 0.80 12.16 8.55
CA LEU A 31 0.32 11.31 9.65
C LEU A 31 -0.68 10.24 9.15
N PHE A 32 -1.56 10.61 8.22
CA PHE A 32 -2.51 9.68 7.61
C PHE A 32 -1.80 8.56 6.82
N LEU A 33 -0.80 8.91 6.02
CA LEU A 33 0.01 7.94 5.26
C LEU A 33 0.81 7.02 6.19
N ALA A 34 1.42 7.57 7.25
CA ALA A 34 2.17 6.79 8.23
C ALA A 34 1.27 5.77 8.96
N LYS A 35 0.06 6.17 9.35
CA LYS A 35 -0.91 5.29 10.01
C LYS A 35 -1.31 4.11 9.12
N ARG A 36 -1.56 4.35 7.83
CA ARG A 36 -1.97 3.31 6.86
C ARG A 36 -0.94 2.19 6.71
N ASN A 37 0.34 2.49 6.93
CA ASN A 37 1.43 1.53 6.74
C ASN A 37 1.91 0.88 8.05
N SER A 38 1.27 1.18 9.18
CA SER A 38 1.76 0.77 10.51
C SER A 38 1.31 -0.62 10.97
N GLU A 39 0.38 -1.25 10.26
CA GLU A 39 -0.08 -2.59 10.61
C GLU A 39 0.87 -3.64 10.02
N SER A 40 1.78 -4.14 10.85
CA SER A 40 2.62 -5.27 10.48
C SER A 40 1.75 -6.49 10.15
N PRO A 41 1.94 -7.15 9.00
CA PRO A 41 1.18 -8.35 8.63
C PRO A 41 1.48 -9.55 9.55
N VAL A 42 2.49 -9.43 10.39
CA VAL A 42 3.10 -10.48 11.20
C VAL A 42 3.31 -9.98 12.63
N VAL A 43 3.04 -10.85 13.60
CA VAL A 43 3.25 -10.63 15.03
C VAL A 43 3.95 -11.84 15.63
N TYR A 44 4.64 -11.62 16.75
CA TYR A 44 5.26 -12.70 17.52
C TYR A 44 4.25 -13.24 18.54
N ASP A 45 4.12 -14.56 18.59
CA ASP A 45 3.37 -15.24 19.67
C ASP A 45 4.19 -15.26 20.97
N ARG A 46 3.57 -15.66 22.09
CA ARG A 46 4.20 -15.80 23.41
C ARG A 46 5.42 -16.75 23.39
N ASP A 47 5.43 -17.68 22.45
CA ASP A 47 6.52 -18.65 22.24
C ASP A 47 7.60 -18.14 21.27
N GLY A 48 7.51 -16.87 20.83
CA GLY A 48 8.47 -16.27 19.89
C GLY A 48 8.27 -16.66 18.41
N ASN A 49 7.22 -17.41 18.10
CA ASN A 49 6.91 -17.82 16.73
C ASN A 49 6.28 -16.68 15.92
N ILE A 50 6.66 -16.62 14.64
CA ILE A 50 6.13 -15.69 13.64
C ILE A 50 4.73 -16.14 13.23
N VAL A 51 3.69 -15.39 13.62
CA VAL A 51 2.29 -15.69 13.29
C VAL A 51 1.62 -14.54 12.55
N LEU A 52 0.62 -14.85 11.72
CA LEU A 52 -0.18 -13.83 11.03
C LEU A 52 -0.92 -12.96 12.04
N ALA A 53 -0.94 -11.65 11.79
CA ALA A 53 -1.72 -10.72 12.60
C ALA A 53 -3.21 -11.11 12.63
N PRO A 54 -3.92 -10.94 13.76
CA PRO A 54 -5.33 -11.35 13.88
C PRO A 54 -6.22 -10.78 12.78
N HIS A 55 -6.02 -9.52 12.40
CA HIS A 55 -6.75 -8.85 11.32
C HIS A 55 -6.50 -9.46 9.92
N ARG A 56 -5.44 -10.27 9.76
CA ARG A 56 -5.13 -11.02 8.53
C ARG A 56 -5.67 -12.45 8.57
N LYS A 57 -5.83 -13.03 9.76
CA LYS A 57 -6.39 -14.38 9.92
C LYS A 57 -7.82 -14.46 9.42
N GLU A 58 -8.66 -13.49 9.75
CA GLU A 58 -10.04 -13.44 9.25
C GLU A 58 -10.10 -13.41 7.72
N LYS A 59 -9.22 -12.64 7.07
CA LYS A 59 -9.12 -12.60 5.61
C LYS A 59 -8.59 -13.92 5.02
N LEU A 60 -7.71 -14.60 5.75
CA LEU A 60 -7.18 -15.90 5.36
C LEU A 60 -8.27 -16.98 5.45
N ASP A 61 -8.95 -17.05 6.58
CA ASP A 61 -10.01 -18.03 6.85
C ASP A 61 -11.16 -17.88 5.86
N ARG A 62 -11.56 -16.64 5.57
CA ARG A 62 -12.57 -16.37 4.53
C ARG A 62 -12.14 -16.91 3.16
N LYS A 63 -10.89 -16.67 2.76
CA LYS A 63 -10.36 -17.16 1.49
C LYS A 63 -10.26 -18.68 1.43
N LEU A 64 -9.92 -19.32 2.55
CA LEU A 64 -9.89 -20.78 2.64
C LEU A 64 -11.30 -21.36 2.48
N ASN A 65 -12.29 -20.75 3.14
CA ASN A 65 -13.69 -21.16 2.99
C ASN A 65 -14.18 -20.97 1.55
N GLU A 66 -13.88 -19.82 0.92
CA GLU A 66 -14.19 -19.57 -0.49
C GLU A 66 -13.54 -20.62 -1.43
N LEU A 67 -12.33 -21.10 -1.12
CA LEU A 67 -11.65 -22.13 -1.91
C LEU A 67 -12.20 -23.55 -1.70
N GLU A 68 -12.68 -23.85 -0.49
CA GLU A 68 -13.29 -25.15 -0.15
C GLU A 68 -14.70 -25.28 -0.74
N GLU A 69 -15.46 -24.19 -0.75
CA GLU A 69 -16.80 -24.14 -1.33
C GLU A 69 -16.79 -24.05 -2.87
N ALA A 70 -15.69 -23.62 -3.48
CA ALA A 70 -15.60 -23.47 -4.93
C ALA A 70 -15.40 -24.81 -5.65
N GLU A 71 -16.20 -25.05 -6.70
CA GLU A 71 -15.93 -26.14 -7.64
C GLU A 71 -14.63 -25.86 -8.41
N GLN A 72 -13.66 -26.75 -8.26
CA GLN A 72 -12.36 -26.62 -8.94
C GLN A 72 -12.35 -27.47 -10.21
N TYR A 73 -12.12 -26.82 -11.34
CA TYR A 73 -11.95 -27.46 -12.64
C TYR A 73 -10.50 -27.35 -13.09
N ALA A 74 -9.95 -28.47 -13.58
CA ALA A 74 -8.66 -28.49 -14.25
C ALA A 74 -8.88 -28.63 -15.76
N LEU A 75 -8.25 -27.75 -16.54
CA LEU A 75 -8.20 -27.86 -17.98
C LEU A 75 -7.04 -28.80 -18.35
N PHE A 76 -7.33 -29.82 -19.15
CA PHE A 76 -6.32 -30.73 -19.69
C PHE A 76 -6.11 -30.44 -21.16
N ALA A 77 -4.85 -30.47 -21.59
CA ALA A 77 -4.51 -30.36 -22.99
C ALA A 77 -4.79 -31.70 -23.69
N THR A 78 -5.65 -31.68 -24.72
CA THR A 78 -5.97 -32.90 -25.49
C THR A 78 -4.84 -33.31 -26.42
N GLU A 79 -3.99 -32.35 -26.80
CA GLU A 79 -2.84 -32.51 -27.70
C GLU A 79 -1.64 -31.73 -27.13
N ASN A 80 -0.43 -32.12 -27.53
CA ASN A 80 0.76 -31.35 -27.15
C ASN A 80 0.82 -30.06 -27.98
N GLY A 81 1.02 -28.90 -27.35
CA GLY A 81 1.08 -27.65 -28.10
C GLY A 81 1.16 -26.38 -27.26
N PHE A 82 1.22 -25.24 -27.95
CA PHE A 82 1.17 -23.92 -27.35
C PHE A 82 -0.27 -23.43 -27.24
N TYR A 83 -0.67 -23.03 -26.04
CA TYR A 83 -2.00 -22.48 -25.74
C TYR A 83 -1.88 -21.05 -25.21
N PRO A 84 -2.88 -20.18 -25.44
CA PRO A 84 -2.92 -18.85 -24.83
C PRO A 84 -2.83 -18.93 -23.31
N CYS A 85 -1.94 -18.14 -22.72
CA CYS A 85 -1.78 -18.05 -21.26
C CYS A 85 -2.26 -16.68 -20.76
N PHE A 86 -3.46 -16.66 -20.19
CA PHE A 86 -4.07 -15.42 -19.67
C PHE A 86 -3.55 -15.02 -18.28
N SER A 87 -2.71 -15.84 -17.66
CA SER A 87 -2.21 -15.62 -16.29
C SER A 87 -0.71 -15.85 -16.16
N CYS A 88 0.03 -15.89 -17.27
CA CYS A 88 1.48 -15.98 -17.27
C CYS A 88 2.08 -14.57 -17.12
N PRO A 89 3.10 -14.37 -16.28
CA PRO A 89 3.70 -13.05 -16.06
C PRO A 89 4.46 -12.52 -17.28
N ASP A 90 5.14 -13.38 -18.02
CA ASP A 90 6.13 -12.98 -19.04
C ASP A 90 5.84 -13.53 -20.46
N SER A 91 4.71 -14.20 -20.67
CA SER A 91 4.40 -14.84 -21.95
C SER A 91 2.90 -14.86 -22.22
N GLU A 92 2.53 -14.65 -23.49
CA GLU A 92 1.15 -14.81 -23.96
C GLU A 92 0.78 -16.27 -24.23
N VAL A 93 1.76 -17.18 -24.23
CA VAL A 93 1.57 -18.61 -24.53
C VAL A 93 2.31 -19.53 -23.56
N ILE A 94 1.77 -20.73 -23.35
CA ILE A 94 2.37 -21.81 -22.56
C ILE A 94 2.33 -23.12 -23.36
N TYR A 95 3.44 -23.87 -23.35
CA TYR A 95 3.45 -25.21 -23.93
C TYR A 95 2.89 -26.22 -22.92
N LEU A 96 1.85 -26.94 -23.30
CA LEU A 96 1.24 -27.99 -22.48
C LEU A 96 1.49 -29.36 -23.12
N ASN A 97 1.86 -30.32 -22.28
CA ASN A 97 1.85 -31.73 -22.66
C ASN A 97 0.43 -32.29 -22.50
N LYS A 98 0.08 -33.22 -23.36
CA LYS A 98 -1.18 -33.97 -23.31
C LYS A 98 -1.33 -34.66 -21.95
N GLY A 99 -2.50 -34.46 -21.34
CA GLY A 99 -2.88 -35.00 -20.03
C GLY A 99 -4.31 -35.52 -20.01
#